data_AF-A0A962KQ59-F1
#
_entry.id   AF-A0A962KQ59-F1
#
_cell.length_a   1.000
_cell.length_b   1.000
_cell.length_c   1.000
_cell.angle_alpha   90.00
_cell.angle_beta   90.00
_cell.angle_gamma   90.00
#
_symmetry.space_group_name_H-M   'P 1'
#
loop_
_entity.id
_entity.type
_entity.pdbx_description
1 polymer ?
#
loop_
_entity_poly.entity_id
_entity_poly.type
_entity_poly.pdbx_seq_one_letter_code
_entity_poly.pdbx_strand_id
1 'polypeptide(L)'
;MSVDLKTATHICKVIGRQIQSGFPELSLTFIVHEEEKRKKALMRETEGILEHPAGQMIIDYIQNSKDREITGNRSSFVGLVEHSNPGILGFFRTTQALAVFFVNADRFKTQEDLKNHSLHMVWHALALYDDYRQAQTESLKDAGTLPTIKLSSSEAADNPSGKTKPEHGPESRLKIEDGVIRTNLETQEFYHRNLLADIFSASFQALHGSEDTIKALGIQRMHDTLTPQLGFISEKYPFPICLETLELLLHESLKMSNKKEKTLPQAIRMTKEIGMTYKLSAIKQWRAFCTPAQEMAWCGYDPETILGAAIYTNENTYVRSIADMVAEHMQIKPKIFSSLNDFNPFADQEMNIRVHDKLGVESVKKCLERVRVPEDYKLFLNEAAAQGAKLMTGNPVGWTAHALIAVSDELMLADPKTINQQKTRLLSIYEQQKPRVGWESIRNFARYIFRQRREGRLISQDFIAAIPDKTEDIAIIKETFRKLQETFAALEQKSNTDNQDTSGNFSRFVSPNSIK
;
A
#
# COMPACT_ATOMS: atom_id res chain seq x y z
N MET A 1 5.67 2.10 -22.85
CA MET A 1 4.87 3.28 -23.27
C MET A 1 3.59 3.25 -22.46
N SER A 2 3.14 4.39 -21.92
CA SER A 2 1.84 4.47 -21.25
C SER A 2 0.70 4.43 -22.28
N VAL A 3 -0.52 4.12 -21.83
CA VAL A 3 -1.73 4.24 -22.65
C VAL A 3 -1.96 5.72 -22.98
N ASP A 4 -2.12 6.05 -24.26
CA ASP A 4 -2.34 7.44 -24.65
C ASP A 4 -3.70 7.97 -24.17
N LEU A 5 -3.78 9.28 -23.96
CA LEU A 5 -4.95 9.94 -23.38
C LEU A 5 -6.24 9.70 -24.17
N LYS A 6 -6.17 9.62 -25.50
CA LYS A 6 -7.35 9.43 -26.37
C LYS A 6 -7.89 8.02 -26.22
N THR A 7 -7.01 7.02 -26.26
CA THR A 7 -7.36 5.61 -26.00
C THR A 7 -7.95 5.44 -24.61
N ALA A 8 -7.34 6.05 -23.60
CA ALA A 8 -7.83 5.98 -22.23
C ALA A 8 -9.24 6.59 -22.08
N THR A 9 -9.44 7.78 -22.65
CA THR A 9 -10.76 8.44 -22.69
C THR A 9 -11.81 7.58 -23.37
N HIS A 10 -11.46 6.95 -24.50
CA HIS A 10 -12.38 6.07 -25.22
C HIS A 10 -12.79 4.85 -24.37
N ILE A 11 -11.83 4.18 -23.74
CA ILE A 11 -12.07 3.03 -22.86
C ILE A 11 -13.02 3.41 -21.73
N CYS A 12 -12.74 4.50 -21.00
CA CYS A 12 -13.59 4.96 -19.90
C CYS A 12 -15.01 5.31 -20.36
N LYS A 13 -15.17 5.95 -21.53
CA LYS A 13 -16.50 6.24 -22.12
C LYS A 13 -17.26 4.97 -22.54
N VAL A 14 -16.57 3.93 -22.99
CA VAL A 14 -17.21 2.64 -23.30
C VAL A 14 -17.70 1.98 -22.02
N ILE A 15 -16.85 1.91 -20.98
CA ILE A 15 -17.21 1.38 -19.67
C ILE A 15 -18.42 2.12 -19.11
N GLY A 16 -18.38 3.46 -19.08
CA GLY A 16 -19.48 4.29 -18.60
C GLY A 16 -20.83 3.94 -19.24
N ARG A 17 -20.87 3.83 -20.57
CA ARG A 17 -22.09 3.46 -21.31
C ARG A 17 -22.56 2.04 -21.03
N GLN A 18 -21.64 1.09 -20.91
CA GLN A 18 -21.99 -0.30 -20.59
C GLN A 18 -22.65 -0.40 -19.21
N ILE A 19 -22.12 0.31 -18.21
CA ILE A 19 -22.68 0.32 -16.85
C ILE A 19 -24.02 1.04 -16.80
N GLN A 20 -24.13 2.22 -17.41
CA GLN A 20 -25.37 2.98 -17.45
C GLN A 20 -26.52 2.22 -18.14
N SER A 21 -26.21 1.30 -19.06
CA SER A 21 -27.23 0.43 -19.67
C SER A 21 -27.91 -0.53 -18.69
N GLY A 22 -27.25 -0.86 -17.57
CA GLY A 22 -27.81 -1.65 -16.48
C GLY A 22 -28.30 -0.83 -15.29
N PHE A 23 -27.82 0.41 -15.15
CA PHE A 23 -28.24 1.37 -14.12
C PHE A 23 -28.60 2.71 -14.78
N PRO A 24 -29.78 2.84 -15.41
CA PRO A 24 -30.15 4.03 -16.19
C PRO A 24 -30.14 5.33 -15.38
N GLU A 25 -30.34 5.24 -14.07
CA GLU A 25 -30.37 6.34 -13.13
C GLU A 25 -28.98 6.75 -12.61
N LEU A 26 -27.93 5.96 -12.89
CA LEU A 26 -26.56 6.22 -12.46
C LEU A 26 -25.69 6.63 -13.66
N SER A 27 -25.30 7.91 -13.68
CA SER A 27 -24.34 8.45 -14.64
C SER A 27 -22.91 8.29 -14.14
N LEU A 28 -22.01 7.80 -14.99
CA LEU A 28 -20.58 7.67 -14.68
C LEU A 28 -19.77 8.66 -15.51
N THR A 29 -19.04 9.57 -14.85
CA THR A 29 -18.17 10.54 -15.52
C THR A 29 -16.70 10.31 -15.16
N PHE A 30 -15.88 10.01 -16.18
CA PHE A 30 -14.45 9.80 -16.04
C PHE A 30 -13.66 11.00 -16.55
N ILE A 31 -12.94 11.66 -15.65
CA ILE A 31 -12.03 12.76 -15.96
C ILE A 31 -10.64 12.17 -16.19
N VAL A 32 -10.33 11.87 -17.45
CA VAL A 32 -9.03 11.28 -17.84
C VAL A 32 -7.98 12.38 -17.99
N HIS A 33 -6.82 12.19 -17.38
CA HIS A 33 -5.73 13.15 -17.36
C HIS A 33 -4.36 12.49 -17.48
N GLU A 34 -3.36 13.29 -17.84
CA GLU A 34 -1.94 12.95 -17.76
C GLU A 34 -1.39 13.42 -16.39
N GLU A 35 -0.18 13.00 -16.03
CA GLU A 35 0.49 13.42 -14.79
C GLU A 35 0.57 14.96 -14.71
N GLU A 36 0.30 15.52 -13.53
CA GLU A 36 0.23 16.97 -13.27
C GLU A 36 -0.81 17.77 -14.09
N LYS A 37 -1.65 17.11 -14.89
CA LYS A 37 -2.68 17.77 -15.73
C LYS A 37 -4.12 17.58 -15.25
N ARG A 38 -4.32 17.12 -14.00
CA ARG A 38 -5.65 16.89 -13.40
C ARG A 38 -6.54 18.13 -13.44
N LYS A 39 -6.07 19.29 -12.96
CA LYS A 39 -6.87 20.53 -12.92
C LYS A 39 -7.32 20.98 -14.31
N LYS A 40 -6.43 20.87 -15.30
CA LYS A 40 -6.74 21.16 -16.71
C LYS A 40 -7.78 20.18 -17.28
N ALA A 41 -7.69 18.90 -16.93
CA ALA A 41 -8.69 17.91 -17.33
C ALA A 41 -10.06 18.21 -16.70
N LEU A 42 -10.10 18.52 -15.40
CA LEU A 42 -11.34 18.92 -14.72
C LEU A 42 -11.99 20.12 -15.41
N MET A 43 -11.23 21.17 -15.72
CA MET A 43 -11.76 22.36 -16.41
C MET A 43 -12.39 22.02 -17.77
N ARG A 44 -11.81 21.06 -18.51
CA ARG A 44 -12.36 20.61 -19.81
C ARG A 44 -13.66 19.82 -19.67
N GLU A 45 -13.78 19.01 -18.63
CA GLU A 45 -14.96 18.17 -18.39
C GLU A 45 -16.05 18.88 -17.55
N THR A 46 -15.76 20.08 -17.01
CA THR A 46 -16.66 20.79 -16.09
C THR A 46 -18.01 21.07 -16.73
N GLU A 47 -18.04 21.55 -17.98
CA GLU A 47 -19.31 21.86 -18.66
C GLU A 47 -20.20 20.62 -18.79
N GLY A 48 -19.65 19.48 -19.22
CA GLY A 48 -20.38 18.22 -19.32
C GLY A 48 -20.82 17.66 -17.96
N ILE A 49 -20.08 17.92 -16.89
CA ILE A 49 -20.51 17.56 -15.52
C ILE A 49 -21.68 18.43 -15.08
N LEU A 50 -21.65 19.73 -15.39
CA LEU A 50 -22.70 20.70 -15.02
C LEU A 50 -24.03 20.47 -15.77
N GLU A 51 -24.01 19.75 -16.91
CA GLU A 51 -25.24 19.30 -17.57
C GLU A 51 -26.05 18.30 -16.71
N HIS A 52 -25.40 17.60 -15.78
CA HIS A 52 -26.10 16.72 -14.84
C HIS A 52 -26.75 17.54 -13.72
N PRO A 53 -28.00 17.25 -13.29
CA PRO A 53 -28.66 18.05 -12.24
C PRO A 53 -27.93 18.09 -10.88
N ALA A 54 -27.16 17.05 -10.58
CA ALA A 54 -26.29 16.97 -9.40
C ALA A 54 -24.86 17.52 -9.63
N GLY A 55 -24.55 18.03 -10.83
CA GLY A 55 -23.19 18.35 -11.28
C GLY A 55 -22.51 19.47 -10.50
N GLN A 56 -23.25 20.52 -10.15
CA GLN A 56 -22.67 21.66 -9.41
C GLN A 56 -22.12 21.22 -8.05
N MET A 57 -22.84 20.35 -7.34
CA MET A 57 -22.46 19.86 -6.01
C MET A 57 -21.11 19.15 -6.00
N ILE A 58 -20.87 18.25 -6.97
CA ILE A 58 -19.59 17.53 -7.06
C ILE A 58 -18.45 18.45 -7.53
N ILE A 59 -18.72 19.43 -8.39
CA ILE A 59 -17.71 20.42 -8.82
C ILE A 59 -17.27 21.28 -7.64
N ASP A 60 -18.21 21.81 -6.85
CA ASP A 60 -17.92 22.61 -5.67
C ASP A 60 -17.10 21.81 -4.66
N TYR A 61 -17.47 20.55 -4.42
CA TYR A 61 -16.71 19.66 -3.56
C TYR A 61 -15.27 19.44 -4.06
N ILE A 62 -15.09 19.12 -5.35
CA ILE A 62 -13.76 18.90 -5.92
C ILE A 62 -12.90 20.17 -5.82
N GLN A 63 -13.46 21.35 -6.07
CA GLN A 63 -12.72 22.62 -6.05
C GLN A 63 -12.34 23.06 -4.64
N ASN A 64 -13.18 22.77 -3.64
CA ASN A 64 -12.97 23.17 -2.24
C ASN A 64 -12.25 22.10 -1.40
N SER A 65 -12.16 20.86 -1.89
CA SER A 65 -11.56 19.76 -1.14
C SER A 65 -10.05 19.92 -0.96
N LYS A 66 -9.58 19.64 0.26
CA LYS A 66 -8.15 19.48 0.61
C LYS A 66 -7.73 18.01 0.67
N ASP A 67 -8.62 17.09 0.32
CA ASP A 67 -8.34 15.66 0.35
C ASP A 67 -7.24 15.33 -0.66
N ARG A 68 -6.19 14.62 -0.22
CA ARG A 68 -5.09 14.18 -1.07
C ARG A 68 -5.54 13.17 -2.13
N GLU A 69 -6.61 12.41 -1.90
CA GLU A 69 -7.16 11.49 -2.90
C GLU A 69 -7.80 12.25 -4.08
N ILE A 70 -8.32 13.44 -3.82
CA ILE A 70 -8.98 14.32 -4.80
C ILE A 70 -7.97 15.26 -5.45
N THR A 71 -7.00 15.75 -4.68
CA THR A 71 -5.99 16.71 -5.15
C THR A 71 -4.72 16.06 -5.71
N GLY A 72 -4.44 14.80 -5.38
CA GLY A 72 -3.26 14.08 -5.86
C GLY A 72 -3.35 13.68 -7.34
N ASN A 73 -2.26 13.22 -7.95
CA ASN A 73 -2.27 12.82 -9.37
C ASN A 73 -2.69 11.36 -9.62
N ARG A 74 -3.17 10.61 -8.63
CA ARG A 74 -3.52 9.20 -8.79
C ARG A 74 -4.98 9.00 -9.16
N SER A 75 -5.28 8.03 -10.01
CA SER A 75 -6.65 7.62 -10.29
C SER A 75 -7.43 7.38 -8.99
N SER A 76 -8.65 7.90 -8.92
CA SER A 76 -9.49 7.84 -7.73
C SER A 76 -10.97 7.96 -8.07
N PHE A 77 -11.80 7.30 -7.27
CA PHE A 77 -13.24 7.55 -7.22
C PHE A 77 -13.49 8.71 -6.25
N VAL A 78 -14.08 9.81 -6.74
CA VAL A 78 -14.28 11.02 -5.94
C VAL A 78 -15.44 10.83 -4.95
N GLY A 79 -16.56 10.34 -5.45
CA GLY A 79 -17.79 10.18 -4.70
C GLY A 79 -19.02 10.13 -5.60
N LEU A 80 -20.17 10.01 -4.94
CA LEU A 80 -21.49 9.93 -5.54
C LEU A 80 -22.31 11.15 -5.13
N VAL A 81 -23.05 11.75 -6.04
CA VAL A 81 -24.05 12.79 -5.73
C VAL A 81 -25.39 12.38 -6.30
N GLU A 82 -26.48 12.73 -5.62
CA GLU A 82 -27.85 12.45 -6.09
C GLU A 82 -28.63 13.75 -6.20
N HIS A 83 -29.46 13.84 -7.24
CA HIS A 83 -30.48 14.87 -7.37
C HIS A 83 -31.86 14.21 -7.51
N SER A 84 -32.84 14.72 -6.77
CA SER A 84 -34.22 14.26 -6.82
C SER A 84 -35.08 15.29 -7.54
N ASN A 85 -35.62 14.92 -8.71
CA ASN A 85 -36.58 15.75 -9.41
C ASN A 85 -38.02 15.37 -9.01
N PRO A 86 -38.88 16.35 -8.73
CA PRO A 86 -40.31 16.09 -8.61
C PRO A 86 -40.84 15.61 -9.96
N GLY A 87 -41.55 14.48 -9.96
CA GLY A 87 -42.20 13.93 -11.15
C GLY A 87 -43.48 14.70 -11.50
N ILE A 88 -44.08 14.32 -12.63
CA ILE A 88 -45.32 14.93 -13.15
C ILE A 88 -46.41 14.87 -12.05
N LEU A 89 -46.98 16.03 -11.72
CA LEU A 89 -47.99 16.24 -10.66
C LEU A 89 -47.54 15.86 -9.23
N GLY A 90 -46.23 15.66 -8.99
CA GLY A 90 -45.69 15.35 -7.66
C GLY A 90 -45.92 13.91 -7.17
N PHE A 91 -46.54 13.04 -7.98
CA PHE A 91 -46.86 11.66 -7.58
C PHE A 91 -45.67 10.70 -7.61
N PHE A 92 -44.60 11.04 -8.34
CA PHE A 92 -43.39 10.22 -8.41
C PHE A 92 -42.17 11.11 -8.18
N ARG A 93 -41.10 10.56 -7.63
CA ARG A 93 -39.79 11.21 -7.61
C ARG A 93 -38.87 10.45 -8.55
N THR A 94 -38.19 11.16 -9.43
CA THR A 94 -37.11 10.57 -10.23
C THR A 94 -35.79 10.96 -9.60
N THR A 95 -35.00 9.97 -9.23
CA THR A 95 -33.67 10.15 -8.67
C THR A 95 -32.64 9.94 -9.76
N GLN A 96 -31.69 10.85 -9.89
CA GLN A 96 -30.56 10.73 -10.79
C GLN A 96 -29.27 10.86 -9.98
N ALA A 97 -28.40 9.87 -10.11
CA ALA A 97 -27.13 9.83 -9.42
C ALA A 97 -25.97 10.03 -10.40
N LEU A 98 -24.91 10.70 -9.94
CA LEU A 98 -23.68 10.92 -10.69
C LEU A 98 -22.49 10.47 -9.85
N ALA A 99 -21.70 9.57 -10.41
CA ALA A 99 -20.41 9.15 -9.88
C ALA A 99 -19.28 9.76 -10.74
N VAL A 100 -18.30 10.39 -10.08
CA VAL A 100 -17.16 11.03 -10.75
C VAL A 100 -15.86 10.32 -10.40
N PHE A 101 -15.03 10.09 -11.42
CA PHE A 101 -13.74 9.42 -11.31
C PHE A 101 -12.64 10.30 -11.93
N PHE A 102 -11.46 10.29 -11.32
CA PHE A 102 -10.24 10.71 -12.00
C PHE A 102 -9.45 9.50 -12.47
N VAL A 103 -8.90 9.57 -13.68
CA VAL A 103 -8.08 8.50 -14.27
C VAL A 103 -6.77 9.10 -14.80
N ASN A 104 -5.64 8.72 -14.22
CA ASN A 104 -4.33 9.10 -14.72
C ASN A 104 -3.82 8.09 -15.75
N ALA A 105 -3.85 8.45 -17.03
CA ALA A 105 -3.49 7.57 -18.14
C ALA A 105 -2.02 7.14 -18.12
N ASP A 106 -1.11 7.97 -17.58
CA ASP A 106 0.33 7.70 -17.55
C ASP A 106 0.72 6.54 -16.62
N ARG A 107 -0.18 6.15 -15.73
CA ARG A 107 0.03 5.06 -14.76
C ARG A 107 -0.20 3.67 -15.35
N PHE A 108 -0.75 3.56 -16.55
CA PHE A 108 -1.11 2.29 -17.17
C PHE A 108 -0.20 1.99 -18.35
N LYS A 109 0.43 0.81 -18.32
CA LYS A 109 1.29 0.34 -19.41
C LYS A 109 0.48 -0.31 -20.53
N THR A 110 -0.67 -0.90 -20.19
CA THR A 110 -1.54 -1.59 -21.14
C THR A 110 -2.99 -1.10 -21.02
N GLN A 111 -3.76 -1.28 -22.09
CA GLN A 111 -5.20 -1.00 -22.08
C GLN A 111 -5.96 -1.89 -21.11
N GLU A 112 -5.47 -3.11 -20.88
CA GLU A 112 -6.06 -4.07 -19.95
C GLU A 112 -5.89 -3.60 -18.50
N ASP A 113 -4.70 -3.13 -18.10
CA ASP A 113 -4.48 -2.55 -16.78
C ASP A 113 -5.43 -1.37 -16.51
N LEU A 114 -5.60 -0.52 -17.52
CA LEU A 114 -6.51 0.63 -17.46
C LEU A 114 -7.98 0.19 -17.32
N LYS A 115 -8.42 -0.78 -18.12
CA LYS A 115 -9.78 -1.34 -18.04
C LYS A 115 -10.02 -1.94 -16.66
N ASN A 116 -9.08 -2.75 -16.18
CA ASN A 116 -9.12 -3.39 -14.88
C ASN A 116 -9.30 -2.35 -13.76
N HIS A 117 -8.43 -1.35 -13.74
CA HIS A 117 -8.48 -0.32 -12.72
C HIS A 117 -9.75 0.55 -12.81
N SER A 118 -10.21 0.86 -14.02
CA SER A 118 -11.44 1.62 -14.22
C SER A 118 -12.66 0.86 -13.71
N LEU A 119 -12.78 -0.43 -14.03
CA LEU A 119 -13.87 -1.30 -13.56
C LEU A 119 -13.79 -1.55 -12.05
N HIS A 120 -12.58 -1.65 -11.49
CA HIS A 120 -12.39 -1.69 -10.04
C HIS A 120 -13.00 -0.45 -9.35
N MET A 121 -12.73 0.76 -9.86
CA MET A 121 -13.34 1.98 -9.32
C MET A 121 -14.85 2.03 -9.53
N VAL A 122 -15.34 1.57 -10.69
CA VAL A 122 -16.78 1.45 -10.96
C VAL A 122 -17.46 0.56 -9.92
N TRP A 123 -16.85 -0.55 -9.52
CA TRP A 123 -17.43 -1.39 -8.47
C TRP A 123 -17.60 -0.62 -7.17
N HIS A 124 -16.63 0.19 -6.75
CA HIS A 124 -16.77 1.04 -5.56
C HIS A 124 -17.95 2.01 -5.68
N ALA A 125 -18.18 2.59 -6.86
CA ALA A 125 -19.33 3.44 -7.10
C ALA A 125 -20.67 2.68 -7.06
N LEU A 126 -20.74 1.50 -7.71
CA LEU A 126 -21.94 0.64 -7.69
C LEU A 126 -22.27 0.17 -6.28
N ALA A 127 -21.25 -0.26 -5.54
CA ALA A 127 -21.36 -0.64 -4.14
C ALA A 127 -21.87 0.50 -3.26
N LEU A 128 -21.32 1.70 -3.41
CA LEU A 128 -21.74 2.88 -2.66
C LEU A 128 -23.18 3.29 -3.02
N TYR A 129 -23.53 3.18 -4.29
CA TYR A 129 -24.88 3.44 -4.77
C TYR A 129 -25.89 2.44 -4.17
N ASP A 130 -25.59 1.13 -4.19
CA ASP A 130 -26.40 0.09 -3.55
C ASP A 130 -26.59 0.37 -2.05
N ASP A 131 -25.51 0.66 -1.31
CA ASP A 131 -25.55 0.95 0.13
C ASP A 131 -26.42 2.18 0.43
N TYR A 132 -26.28 3.23 -0.39
CA TYR A 132 -27.07 4.46 -0.25
C TYR A 132 -28.57 4.24 -0.49
N ARG A 133 -28.93 3.48 -1.54
CA ARG A 133 -30.33 3.15 -1.84
C ARG A 133 -30.97 2.27 -0.77
N GLN A 134 -30.20 1.36 -0.17
CA GLN A 134 -30.66 0.55 0.96
C GLN A 134 -30.93 1.43 2.19
N ALA A 135 -30.00 2.33 2.54
CA ALA A 135 -30.18 3.26 3.65
C ALA A 135 -31.43 4.16 3.47
N GLN A 136 -31.65 4.71 2.28
CA GLN A 136 -32.87 5.49 1.98
C GLN A 136 -34.15 4.65 2.17
N THR A 137 -34.13 3.40 1.73
CA THR A 137 -35.28 2.50 1.83
C THR A 137 -35.60 2.14 3.28
N GLU A 138 -34.58 1.93 4.12
CA GLU A 138 -34.74 1.68 5.55
C GLU A 138 -35.29 2.92 6.28
N SER A 139 -34.72 4.10 6.00
CA SER A 139 -35.20 5.37 6.56
C SER A 139 -36.68 5.65 6.24
N LEU A 140 -37.14 5.35 5.02
CA LEU A 140 -38.55 5.51 4.63
C LEU A 140 -39.49 4.49 5.31
N LYS A 141 -38.99 3.28 5.62
CA LYS A 141 -39.76 2.28 6.39
C LYS A 141 -39.91 2.73 7.84
N ASP A 142 -38.85 3.26 8.44
CA ASP A 142 -38.85 3.74 9.81
C ASP A 142 -39.72 5.00 9.97
N ALA A 143 -39.77 5.86 8.95
CA ALA A 143 -40.66 7.02 8.91
C ALA A 143 -42.15 6.68 8.64
N GLY A 144 -42.50 5.39 8.54
CA GLY A 144 -43.88 4.93 8.30
C GLY A 144 -44.46 5.39 6.95
N THR A 145 -43.62 5.86 6.03
CA THR A 145 -44.03 6.49 4.77
C THR A 145 -44.22 5.48 3.63
N LEU A 146 -43.68 4.26 3.80
CA LEU A 146 -43.95 3.13 2.93
C LEU A 146 -45.03 2.24 3.56
N PRO A 147 -46.15 1.95 2.87
CA PRO A 147 -47.08 0.94 3.35
C PRO A 147 -46.32 -0.37 3.53
N THR A 148 -46.46 -0.99 4.70
CA THR A 148 -45.91 -2.32 4.99
C THR A 148 -46.64 -3.33 4.10
N ILE A 149 -46.20 -3.46 2.85
CA ILE A 149 -46.62 -4.55 1.98
C ILE A 149 -46.07 -5.80 2.68
N LYS A 150 -46.96 -6.54 3.35
CA LYS A 150 -46.68 -7.90 3.79
C LYS A 150 -46.44 -8.72 2.51
N LEU A 151 -45.20 -8.72 2.03
CA LEU A 151 -44.76 -9.67 1.02
C LEU A 151 -44.95 -11.06 1.65
N SER A 152 -45.89 -11.81 1.11
CA SER A 152 -46.06 -13.23 1.38
C SER A 152 -44.74 -13.91 1.05
N SER A 153 -44.06 -14.35 2.12
CA SER A 153 -42.82 -15.10 2.12
C SER A 153 -42.89 -16.30 1.17
N SER A 154 -42.12 -16.24 0.10
CA SER A 154 -41.66 -17.38 -0.67
C SER A 154 -40.15 -17.45 -0.47
N GLU A 155 -39.71 -18.57 0.12
CA GLU A 155 -38.34 -19.07 0.22
C GLU A 155 -37.38 -18.25 1.11
N ALA A 156 -37.71 -18.20 2.40
CA ALA A 156 -36.69 -18.16 3.43
C ALA A 156 -36.02 -19.54 3.50
N ALA A 157 -34.81 -19.64 2.96
CA ALA A 157 -33.91 -20.73 3.31
C ALA A 157 -33.61 -20.61 4.81
N ASP A 158 -33.93 -21.67 5.56
CA ASP A 158 -33.55 -21.82 6.97
C ASP A 158 -32.06 -21.55 7.10
N ASN A 159 -31.72 -20.51 7.88
CA ASN A 159 -30.35 -20.12 8.18
C ASN A 159 -30.10 -20.48 9.64
N PRO A 160 -29.65 -21.72 9.96
CA PRO A 160 -29.42 -22.14 11.33
C PRO A 160 -28.04 -21.67 11.76
N SER A 161 -27.92 -20.41 12.13
CA SER A 161 -26.86 -19.96 13.03
C SER A 161 -27.27 -18.63 13.64
N GLY A 162 -27.27 -18.53 14.96
CA GLY A 162 -27.50 -17.31 15.72
C GLY A 162 -26.46 -16.25 15.38
N LYS A 163 -26.66 -15.55 14.27
CA LYS A 163 -25.87 -14.37 13.90
C LYS A 163 -26.48 -13.19 14.61
N THR A 164 -25.71 -12.66 15.54
CA THR A 164 -25.83 -11.27 16.01
C THR A 164 -26.13 -10.38 14.82
N LYS A 165 -27.20 -9.57 14.93
CA LYS A 165 -27.49 -8.50 13.98
C LYS A 165 -26.18 -7.71 13.81
N PRO A 166 -25.69 -7.45 12.58
CA PRO A 166 -24.49 -6.63 12.41
C PRO A 166 -24.69 -5.35 13.22
N GLU A 167 -23.75 -5.06 14.14
CA GLU A 167 -23.89 -3.99 15.14
C GLU A 167 -24.02 -2.58 14.53
N HIS A 168 -23.82 -2.47 13.21
CA HIS A 168 -23.89 -1.22 12.47
C HIS A 168 -24.75 -1.38 11.20
N GLY A 169 -25.83 -0.60 11.09
CA GLY A 169 -26.68 -0.53 9.90
C GLY A 169 -25.98 0.13 8.70
N PRO A 170 -26.56 0.06 7.49
CA PRO A 170 -25.96 0.59 6.26
C PRO A 170 -25.63 2.08 6.34
N GLU A 171 -26.36 2.87 7.13
CA GLU A 171 -26.08 4.31 7.34
C GLU A 171 -24.68 4.58 7.91
N SER A 172 -24.16 3.69 8.77
CA SER A 172 -22.82 3.83 9.36
C SER A 172 -21.68 3.79 8.33
N ARG A 173 -21.94 3.16 7.17
CA ARG A 173 -20.99 2.96 6.07
C ARG A 173 -20.96 4.13 5.10
N LEU A 174 -21.78 5.15 5.33
CA LEU A 174 -21.92 6.30 4.46
C LEU A 174 -21.39 7.55 5.17
N LYS A 175 -20.68 8.37 4.42
CA LYS A 175 -20.27 9.71 4.84
C LYS A 175 -20.78 10.69 3.82
N ILE A 176 -21.55 11.69 4.25
CA ILE A 176 -22.07 12.74 3.37
C ILE A 176 -21.37 14.05 3.73
N GLU A 177 -20.58 14.60 2.81
CA GLU A 177 -19.86 15.87 2.95
C GLU A 177 -20.25 16.79 1.81
N ASP A 178 -20.79 17.97 2.10
CA ASP A 178 -21.24 18.94 1.09
C ASP A 178 -22.18 18.33 0.02
N GLY A 179 -23.00 17.36 0.45
CA GLY A 179 -23.92 16.60 -0.41
C GLY A 179 -23.25 15.48 -1.24
N VAL A 180 -21.93 15.34 -1.18
CA VAL A 180 -21.19 14.22 -1.77
C VAL A 180 -21.18 13.04 -0.83
N ILE A 181 -21.72 11.93 -1.31
CA ILE A 181 -21.78 10.64 -0.63
C ILE A 181 -20.46 9.90 -0.89
N ARG A 182 -19.83 9.44 0.18
CA ARG A 182 -18.59 8.65 0.19
C ARG A 182 -18.73 7.45 1.11
N THR A 183 -17.84 6.48 0.95
CA THR A 183 -17.75 5.32 1.83
C THR A 183 -17.12 5.71 3.18
N ASN A 184 -17.65 5.15 4.26
CA ASN A 184 -17.10 5.19 5.61
C ASN A 184 -16.87 3.75 6.10
N LEU A 185 -15.92 3.06 5.48
CA LEU A 185 -15.66 1.65 5.77
C LEU A 185 -14.50 1.51 6.74
N GLU A 186 -14.62 0.53 7.64
CA GLU A 186 -13.46 0.10 8.41
C GLU A 186 -12.37 -0.46 7.50
N THR A 187 -11.13 -0.50 8.01
CA THR A 187 -9.98 -0.97 7.21
C THR A 187 -10.19 -2.37 6.63
N GLN A 188 -10.80 -3.30 7.39
CA GLN A 188 -11.04 -4.66 6.91
C GLN A 188 -12.16 -4.73 5.87
N GLU A 189 -13.24 -3.97 6.07
CA GLU A 189 -14.33 -3.84 5.09
C GLU A 189 -13.85 -3.21 3.79
N PHE A 190 -12.96 -2.22 3.86
CA PHE A 190 -12.34 -1.62 2.68
C PHE A 190 -11.52 -2.63 1.87
N TYR A 191 -10.77 -3.52 2.54
CA TYR A 191 -10.00 -4.57 1.87
C TYR A 191 -10.90 -5.62 1.22
N HIS A 192 -12.02 -5.94 1.88
CA HIS A 192 -13.05 -6.79 1.29
C HIS A 192 -13.67 -6.10 0.08
N ARG A 193 -13.96 -4.80 0.14
CA ARG A 193 -14.49 -4.05 -1.01
C ARG A 193 -13.51 -4.07 -2.19
N ASN A 194 -12.20 -3.96 -1.95
CA ASN A 194 -11.19 -4.09 -3.00
C ASN A 194 -11.12 -5.51 -3.60
N LEU A 195 -11.33 -6.56 -2.79
CA LEU A 195 -11.47 -7.93 -3.29
C LEU A 195 -12.62 -8.02 -4.29
N LEU A 196 -13.80 -7.54 -3.88
CA LEU A 196 -14.99 -7.53 -4.73
C LEU A 196 -14.79 -6.71 -6.00
N ALA A 197 -14.08 -5.58 -5.90
CA ALA A 197 -13.77 -4.74 -7.04
C ALA A 197 -12.86 -5.43 -8.07
N ASP A 198 -11.83 -6.16 -7.60
CA ASP A 198 -10.97 -6.95 -8.49
C ASP A 198 -11.73 -8.15 -9.10
N ILE A 199 -12.59 -8.84 -8.32
CA ILE A 199 -13.48 -9.90 -8.83
C ILE A 199 -14.40 -9.35 -9.92
N PHE A 200 -15.11 -8.26 -9.65
CA PHE A 200 -16.02 -7.63 -10.61
C PHE A 200 -15.29 -7.26 -11.89
N SER A 201 -14.14 -6.60 -11.76
CA SER A 201 -13.32 -6.18 -12.88
C SER A 201 -12.91 -7.35 -13.77
N ALA A 202 -12.41 -8.42 -13.16
CA ALA A 202 -11.93 -9.60 -13.87
C ALA A 202 -13.09 -10.39 -14.50
N SER A 203 -14.17 -10.64 -13.75
CA SER A 203 -15.37 -11.31 -14.25
C SER A 203 -16.00 -10.55 -15.41
N PHE A 204 -16.17 -9.24 -15.28
CA PHE A 204 -16.80 -8.41 -16.31
C PHE A 204 -16.03 -8.46 -17.63
N GLN A 205 -14.69 -8.38 -17.59
CA GLN A 205 -13.86 -8.46 -18.79
C GLN A 205 -13.82 -9.87 -19.40
N ALA A 206 -13.72 -10.90 -18.56
CA ALA A 206 -13.73 -12.27 -19.04
C ALA A 206 -15.05 -12.64 -19.71
N LEU A 207 -16.19 -12.18 -19.17
CA LEU A 207 -17.51 -12.30 -19.81
C LEU A 207 -17.64 -11.49 -21.12
N HIS A 208 -16.75 -10.53 -21.37
CA HIS A 208 -16.62 -9.83 -22.66
C HIS A 208 -15.57 -10.48 -23.60
N GLY A 209 -15.08 -11.68 -23.27
CA GLY A 209 -14.15 -12.44 -24.10
C GLY A 209 -12.67 -12.18 -23.83
N SER A 210 -12.32 -11.52 -22.71
CA SER A 210 -10.92 -11.36 -22.30
C SER A 210 -10.49 -12.53 -21.41
N GLU A 211 -10.14 -13.67 -22.03
CA GLU A 211 -9.98 -14.96 -21.35
C GLU A 211 -8.86 -14.96 -20.29
N ASP A 212 -7.76 -14.24 -20.52
CA ASP A 212 -6.60 -14.23 -19.62
C ASP A 212 -6.69 -13.21 -18.48
N THR A 213 -7.72 -12.37 -18.43
CA THR A 213 -7.76 -11.22 -17.51
C THR A 213 -7.74 -11.60 -16.04
N ILE A 214 -8.37 -12.71 -15.66
CA ILE A 214 -8.34 -13.20 -14.26
C ILE A 214 -6.90 -13.51 -13.86
N LYS A 215 -6.22 -14.34 -14.66
CA LYS A 215 -4.84 -14.75 -14.42
C LYS A 215 -3.88 -13.56 -14.47
N ALA A 216 -4.03 -12.69 -15.46
CA ALA A 216 -3.20 -11.50 -15.63
C ALA A 216 -3.31 -10.57 -14.41
N LEU A 217 -4.54 -10.26 -13.95
CA LEU A 217 -4.75 -9.45 -12.75
C LEU A 217 -4.19 -10.13 -11.50
N GLY A 218 -4.37 -11.45 -11.37
CA GLY A 218 -3.81 -12.25 -10.29
C GLY A 218 -2.29 -12.15 -10.20
N ILE A 219 -1.61 -12.42 -11.32
CA ILE A 219 -0.15 -12.32 -11.46
C ILE A 219 0.32 -10.91 -11.13
N GLN A 220 -0.37 -9.87 -11.63
CA GLN A 220 -0.01 -8.49 -11.34
C GLN A 220 -0.07 -8.20 -9.84
N ARG A 221 -1.14 -8.61 -9.14
CA ARG A 221 -1.27 -8.41 -7.67
C ARG A 221 -0.22 -9.17 -6.88
N MET A 222 0.14 -10.38 -7.32
CA MET A 222 1.21 -11.18 -6.71
C MET A 222 2.59 -10.56 -6.93
N HIS A 223 2.88 -10.13 -8.15
CA HIS A 223 4.11 -9.39 -8.49
C HIS A 223 4.24 -8.12 -7.64
N ASP A 224 3.17 -7.33 -7.53
CA ASP A 224 3.15 -6.10 -6.75
C ASP A 224 3.33 -6.35 -5.24
N THR A 225 3.11 -7.58 -4.77
CA THR A 225 3.36 -8.00 -3.39
C THR A 225 4.82 -8.38 -3.15
N LEU A 226 5.53 -8.86 -4.17
CA LEU A 226 6.93 -9.30 -4.08
C LEU A 226 7.93 -8.24 -4.55
N THR A 227 7.46 -7.09 -5.04
CA THR A 227 8.31 -6.02 -5.56
C THR A 227 7.99 -4.67 -4.90
N PRO A 228 8.97 -3.75 -4.81
CA PRO A 228 8.72 -2.40 -4.33
C PRO A 228 7.82 -1.62 -5.29
N GLN A 229 6.59 -1.32 -4.87
CA GLN A 229 5.65 -0.54 -5.68
C GLN A 229 5.36 0.81 -5.04
N LEU A 230 5.74 1.89 -5.73
CA LEU A 230 5.47 3.25 -5.29
C LEU A 230 3.98 3.54 -5.33
N GLY A 231 3.43 3.86 -4.17
CA GLY A 231 2.04 4.26 -4.01
C GLY A 231 1.02 3.14 -3.97
N PHE A 232 1.44 1.91 -4.15
CA PHE A 232 0.60 0.74 -4.06
C PHE A 232 0.75 0.08 -2.69
N ILE A 233 -0.34 -0.50 -2.19
CA ILE A 233 -0.41 -1.13 -0.87
C ILE A 233 -1.03 -2.52 -1.08
N SER A 234 -0.20 -3.52 -1.35
CA SER A 234 -0.63 -4.87 -1.71
C SER A 234 -1.51 -5.53 -0.64
N GLU A 235 -1.32 -5.16 0.62
CA GLU A 235 -2.12 -5.62 1.75
C GLU A 235 -3.61 -5.30 1.61
N LYS A 236 -3.97 -4.29 0.78
CA LYS A 236 -5.36 -3.89 0.53
C LYS A 236 -6.04 -4.65 -0.61
N TYR A 237 -5.32 -5.49 -1.35
CA TYR A 237 -5.81 -6.14 -2.57
C TYR A 237 -5.65 -7.66 -2.48
N PRO A 238 -6.53 -8.35 -1.73
CA PRO A 238 -6.42 -9.79 -1.48
C PRO A 238 -6.91 -10.66 -2.65
N PHE A 239 -7.04 -10.11 -3.86
CA PHE A 239 -7.54 -10.84 -5.04
C PHE A 239 -6.87 -12.20 -5.31
N PRO A 240 -5.54 -12.37 -5.11
CA PRO A 240 -4.90 -13.66 -5.35
C PRO A 240 -5.50 -14.83 -4.58
N ILE A 241 -6.09 -14.61 -3.40
CA ILE A 241 -6.67 -15.69 -2.59
C ILE A 241 -7.95 -16.28 -3.20
N CYS A 242 -8.54 -15.63 -4.21
CA CYS A 242 -9.77 -16.07 -4.84
C CYS A 242 -9.65 -16.49 -6.31
N LEU A 243 -8.43 -16.57 -6.85
CA LEU A 243 -8.20 -16.85 -8.27
C LEU A 243 -8.83 -18.18 -8.70
N GLU A 244 -8.47 -19.28 -8.06
CA GLU A 244 -8.97 -20.62 -8.43
C GLU A 244 -10.49 -20.72 -8.34
N THR A 245 -11.08 -20.14 -7.30
CA THR A 245 -12.55 -20.15 -7.12
C THR A 245 -13.23 -19.33 -8.21
N LEU A 246 -12.67 -18.18 -8.57
CA LEU A 246 -13.20 -17.34 -9.63
C LEU A 246 -13.06 -18.00 -11.00
N GLU A 247 -11.92 -18.62 -11.31
CA GLU A 247 -11.70 -19.34 -12.56
C GLU A 247 -12.69 -20.50 -12.72
N LEU A 248 -12.88 -21.30 -11.66
CA LEU A 248 -13.84 -22.40 -11.66
C LEU A 248 -15.27 -21.92 -11.91
N LEU A 249 -15.74 -20.95 -11.13
CA LEU A 249 -17.12 -20.45 -11.26
C LEU A 249 -17.36 -19.70 -12.56
N LEU A 250 -16.37 -18.97 -13.08
CA LEU A 250 -16.50 -18.35 -14.39
C LEU A 250 -16.63 -19.40 -15.48
N HIS A 251 -15.79 -20.44 -15.46
CA HIS A 251 -15.84 -21.51 -16.43
C HIS A 251 -17.17 -22.28 -16.39
N GLU A 252 -17.70 -22.55 -15.19
CA GLU A 252 -19.05 -23.12 -15.03
C GLU A 252 -20.14 -22.17 -15.54
N SER A 253 -20.03 -20.88 -15.24
CA SER A 253 -20.98 -19.86 -15.68
C SER A 253 -21.00 -19.71 -17.20
N LEU A 254 -19.83 -19.71 -17.85
CA LEU A 254 -19.71 -19.66 -19.31
C LEU A 254 -20.33 -20.88 -19.97
N LYS A 255 -20.16 -22.08 -19.38
CA LYS A 255 -20.79 -23.33 -19.87
C LYS A 255 -22.30 -23.34 -19.72
N MET A 256 -22.82 -22.80 -18.62
CA MET A 256 -24.27 -22.76 -18.32
C MET A 256 -24.97 -21.54 -18.91
N SER A 257 -24.23 -20.53 -19.36
CA SER A 257 -24.84 -19.27 -19.78
C SER A 257 -25.75 -19.49 -20.99
N ASN A 258 -27.04 -19.23 -20.78
CA ASN A 258 -27.95 -18.99 -21.88
C ASN A 258 -27.50 -17.70 -22.57
N LYS A 259 -27.38 -17.69 -23.91
CA LYS A 259 -27.00 -16.52 -24.74
C LYS A 259 -27.84 -15.24 -24.51
N LYS A 260 -28.84 -15.28 -23.63
CA LYS A 260 -29.76 -14.19 -23.31
C LYS A 260 -29.41 -13.41 -22.05
N GLU A 261 -28.56 -13.93 -21.16
CA GLU A 261 -28.20 -13.19 -19.94
C GLU A 261 -27.27 -12.02 -20.28
N LYS A 262 -27.55 -10.84 -19.72
CA LYS A 262 -26.70 -9.66 -19.91
C LYS A 262 -25.45 -9.79 -19.04
N THR A 263 -24.28 -9.45 -19.60
CA THR A 263 -22.98 -9.56 -18.94
C THR A 263 -22.88 -8.85 -17.60
N LEU A 264 -23.45 -7.64 -17.48
CA LEU A 264 -23.32 -6.83 -16.26
C LEU A 264 -24.02 -7.46 -15.03
N PRO A 265 -25.32 -7.81 -15.07
CA PRO A 265 -25.96 -8.55 -13.97
C PRO A 265 -25.22 -9.83 -13.56
N GLN A 266 -24.71 -10.58 -14.55
CA GLN A 266 -23.95 -11.80 -14.29
C GLN A 266 -22.64 -11.51 -13.53
N ALA A 267 -21.87 -10.50 -13.95
CA ALA A 267 -20.65 -10.08 -13.25
C ALA A 267 -20.93 -9.63 -11.81
N ILE A 268 -22.01 -8.86 -11.59
CA ILE A 268 -22.40 -8.42 -10.25
C ILE A 268 -22.80 -9.61 -9.36
N ARG A 269 -23.58 -10.55 -9.90
CA ARG A 269 -23.98 -11.76 -9.18
C ARG A 269 -22.76 -12.57 -8.75
N MET A 270 -21.86 -12.89 -9.69
CA MET A 270 -20.62 -13.62 -9.40
C MET A 270 -19.78 -12.93 -8.34
N THR A 271 -19.65 -11.60 -8.44
CA THR A 271 -18.90 -10.81 -7.46
C THR A 271 -19.48 -10.95 -6.06
N LYS A 272 -20.81 -10.85 -5.91
CA LYS A 272 -21.49 -10.99 -4.63
C LYS A 272 -21.38 -12.42 -4.10
N GLU A 273 -21.59 -13.43 -4.93
CA GLU A 273 -21.51 -14.86 -4.55
C GLU A 273 -20.11 -15.25 -4.08
N ILE A 274 -19.07 -14.98 -4.86
CA ILE A 274 -17.67 -15.23 -4.49
C ILE A 274 -17.31 -14.39 -3.27
N GLY A 275 -17.72 -13.13 -3.26
CA GLY A 275 -17.48 -12.22 -2.16
C GLY A 275 -17.90 -12.74 -0.79
N MET A 276 -19.02 -13.47 -0.74
CA MET A 276 -19.57 -14.04 0.48
C MET A 276 -18.78 -15.25 1.01
N THR A 277 -18.00 -15.94 0.15
CA THR A 277 -17.19 -17.09 0.58
C THR A 277 -15.92 -16.64 1.33
N TYR A 278 -15.39 -15.47 1.00
CA TYR A 278 -14.17 -14.91 1.62
C TYR A 278 -14.48 -14.05 2.83
N LYS A 279 -14.39 -14.66 4.01
CA LYS A 279 -14.52 -13.97 5.31
C LYS A 279 -13.33 -13.05 5.58
N LEU A 280 -13.54 -12.10 6.51
CA LEU A 280 -12.50 -11.19 6.99
C LEU A 280 -11.24 -11.91 7.53
N SER A 281 -11.36 -13.16 8.00
CA SER A 281 -10.20 -13.95 8.42
C SER A 281 -9.23 -14.25 7.28
N ALA A 282 -9.74 -14.56 6.07
CA ALA A 282 -8.91 -14.82 4.90
C ALA A 282 -8.16 -13.55 4.44
N ILE A 283 -8.82 -12.39 4.52
CA ILE A 283 -8.22 -11.08 4.24
C ILE A 283 -7.11 -10.77 5.26
N LYS A 284 -7.31 -11.10 6.54
CA LYS A 284 -6.27 -10.96 7.56
C LYS A 284 -5.06 -11.87 7.27
N GLN A 285 -5.29 -13.10 6.79
CA GLN A 285 -4.21 -14.02 6.39
C GLN A 285 -3.42 -13.48 5.20
N TRP A 286 -4.10 -12.95 4.16
CA TRP A 286 -3.44 -12.27 3.04
C TRP A 286 -2.53 -11.14 3.53
N ARG A 287 -3.03 -10.28 4.42
CA ARG A 287 -2.24 -9.19 4.99
C ARG A 287 -1.06 -9.68 5.81
N ALA A 288 -1.22 -10.76 6.58
CA ALA A 288 -0.15 -11.36 7.36
C ALA A 288 1.00 -11.89 6.50
N PHE A 289 0.72 -12.28 5.25
CA PHE A 289 1.74 -12.59 4.24
C PHE A 289 2.30 -11.31 3.57
N CYS A 290 1.44 -10.41 3.11
CA CYS A 290 1.87 -9.26 2.30
C CYS A 290 2.71 -8.23 3.04
N THR A 291 2.41 -8.00 4.32
CA THR A 291 3.14 -7.00 5.12
C THR A 291 4.64 -7.35 5.22
N PRO A 292 5.03 -8.54 5.73
CA PRO A 292 6.43 -8.95 5.74
C PRO A 292 7.04 -9.12 4.34
N ALA A 293 6.27 -9.59 3.34
CA ALA A 293 6.76 -9.67 1.96
C ALA A 293 7.20 -8.31 1.42
N GLN A 294 6.37 -7.27 1.64
CA GLN A 294 6.69 -5.91 1.24
C GLN A 294 7.85 -5.32 2.06
N GLU A 295 7.95 -5.60 3.35
CA GLU A 295 9.10 -5.18 4.16
C GLU A 295 10.41 -5.73 3.56
N MET A 296 10.43 -7.00 3.16
CA MET A 296 11.59 -7.60 2.49
C MET A 296 11.83 -7.03 1.09
N ALA A 297 10.80 -6.90 0.26
CA ALA A 297 10.94 -6.34 -1.09
C ALA A 297 11.61 -4.95 -1.05
N TRP A 298 11.18 -4.08 -0.13
CA TRP A 298 11.74 -2.73 0.03
C TRP A 298 13.14 -2.69 0.66
N CYS A 299 13.54 -3.77 1.35
CA CYS A 299 14.92 -4.02 1.77
C CYS A 299 15.80 -4.57 0.64
N GLY A 300 15.25 -4.83 -0.55
CA GLY A 300 15.99 -5.27 -1.74
C GLY A 300 16.12 -6.78 -1.89
N TYR A 301 15.35 -7.58 -1.14
CA TYR A 301 15.32 -9.03 -1.33
C TYR A 301 14.58 -9.40 -2.63
N ASP A 302 15.07 -10.42 -3.33
CA ASP A 302 14.42 -10.97 -4.53
C ASP A 302 13.18 -11.84 -4.18
N PRO A 303 12.23 -12.00 -5.11
CA PRO A 303 11.01 -12.79 -4.91
C PRO A 303 11.25 -14.23 -4.41
N GLU A 304 12.26 -14.93 -4.92
CA GLU A 304 12.65 -16.28 -4.52
C GLU A 304 13.03 -16.33 -3.04
N THR A 305 13.79 -15.35 -2.57
CA THR A 305 14.18 -15.20 -1.17
C THR A 305 13.00 -14.81 -0.28
N ILE A 306 12.11 -13.92 -0.73
CA ILE A 306 10.90 -13.53 0.01
C ILE A 306 9.98 -14.74 0.25
N LEU A 307 9.66 -15.48 -0.82
CA LEU A 307 8.81 -16.67 -0.75
C LEU A 307 9.48 -17.76 0.09
N GLY A 308 10.78 -17.94 -0.06
CA GLY A 308 11.59 -18.83 0.76
C GLY A 308 11.50 -18.53 2.26
N ALA A 309 11.64 -17.26 2.63
CA ALA A 309 11.47 -16.82 4.01
C ALA A 309 10.06 -17.15 4.53
N ALA A 310 9.03 -16.81 3.76
CA ALA A 310 7.64 -17.09 4.13
C ALA A 310 7.36 -18.58 4.35
N ILE A 311 7.83 -19.44 3.44
CA ILE A 311 7.56 -20.89 3.45
C ILE A 311 8.35 -21.61 4.54
N TYR A 312 9.64 -21.31 4.69
CA TYR A 312 10.54 -22.11 5.52
C TYR A 312 10.73 -21.58 6.94
N THR A 313 10.39 -20.32 7.22
CA THR A 313 10.66 -19.71 8.53
C THR A 313 9.43 -19.25 9.29
N ASN A 314 8.28 -19.08 8.61
CA ASN A 314 7.06 -18.64 9.27
C ASN A 314 6.32 -19.83 9.92
N GLU A 315 5.90 -19.66 11.17
CA GLU A 315 5.17 -20.71 11.89
C GLU A 315 3.70 -20.82 11.44
N ASN A 316 3.11 -19.72 10.96
CA ASN A 316 1.72 -19.66 10.54
C ASN A 316 1.50 -20.44 9.24
N THR A 317 0.74 -21.54 9.34
CA THR A 317 0.42 -22.43 8.21
C THR A 317 -0.32 -21.71 7.08
N TYR A 318 -1.15 -20.71 7.38
CA TYR A 318 -1.86 -19.95 6.36
C TYR A 318 -0.93 -19.03 5.57
N VAL A 319 0.05 -18.42 6.23
CA VAL A 319 1.06 -17.59 5.54
C VAL A 319 1.90 -18.44 4.61
N ARG A 320 2.31 -19.64 5.06
CA ARG A 320 3.02 -20.62 4.23
C ARG A 320 2.21 -21.05 3.02
N SER A 321 0.94 -21.43 3.23
CA SER A 321 0.03 -21.83 2.14
C SER A 321 -0.20 -20.71 1.12
N ILE A 322 -0.34 -19.45 1.55
CA ILE A 322 -0.44 -18.31 0.62
C ILE A 322 0.87 -18.13 -0.16
N ALA A 323 2.03 -18.27 0.50
CA ALA A 323 3.32 -18.17 -0.16
C ALA A 323 3.52 -19.28 -1.20
N ASP A 324 3.12 -20.53 -0.90
CA ASP A 324 3.15 -21.64 -1.85
C ASP A 324 2.23 -21.38 -3.06
N MET A 325 1.00 -20.91 -2.82
CA MET A 325 0.07 -20.52 -3.89
C MET A 325 0.67 -19.43 -4.79
N VAL A 326 1.28 -18.41 -4.19
CA VAL A 326 1.94 -17.33 -4.94
C VAL A 326 3.13 -17.87 -5.75
N ALA A 327 3.96 -18.74 -5.15
CA ALA A 327 5.10 -19.36 -5.82
C ALA A 327 4.66 -20.18 -7.05
N GLU A 328 3.61 -20.97 -6.91
CA GLU A 328 3.03 -21.78 -7.97
C GLU A 328 2.50 -20.92 -9.13
N HIS A 329 1.65 -19.94 -8.83
CA HIS A 329 1.04 -19.08 -9.85
C HIS A 329 2.06 -18.21 -10.59
N MET A 330 3.08 -17.74 -9.87
CA MET A 330 4.17 -16.94 -10.44
C MET A 330 5.28 -17.78 -11.08
N GLN A 331 5.24 -19.11 -10.93
CA GLN A 331 6.29 -20.05 -11.36
C GLN A 331 7.67 -19.72 -10.77
N ILE A 332 7.70 -19.22 -9.52
CA ILE A 332 8.92 -18.87 -8.81
C ILE A 332 9.32 -20.03 -7.92
N LYS A 333 10.56 -20.50 -8.04
CA LYS A 333 11.09 -21.53 -7.15
C LYS A 333 11.62 -20.89 -5.86
N PRO A 334 11.00 -21.13 -4.69
CA PRO A 334 11.44 -20.52 -3.44
C PRO A 334 12.87 -20.95 -3.09
N LYS A 335 13.68 -20.00 -2.64
CA LYS A 335 15.05 -20.27 -2.18
C LYS A 335 15.03 -20.59 -0.69
N ILE A 336 15.73 -21.65 -0.26
CA ILE A 336 15.87 -21.92 1.18
C ILE A 336 16.55 -20.71 1.82
N PHE A 337 15.87 -20.10 2.78
CA PHE A 337 16.38 -18.95 3.52
C PHE A 337 17.47 -19.42 4.50
N SER A 338 18.70 -19.52 4.02
CA SER A 338 19.84 -20.06 4.79
C SER A 338 20.62 -18.98 5.55
N SER A 339 20.36 -17.70 5.28
CA SER A 339 21.07 -16.61 5.92
C SER A 339 20.54 -16.37 7.33
N LEU A 340 21.27 -16.91 8.31
CA LEU A 340 21.04 -16.62 9.74
C LEU A 340 21.37 -15.17 10.12
N ASN A 341 21.89 -14.37 9.19
CA ASN A 341 22.38 -13.02 9.42
C ASN A 341 21.51 -11.93 8.76
N ASP A 342 20.42 -12.32 8.09
CA ASP A 342 19.55 -11.38 7.39
C ASP A 342 18.30 -11.03 8.19
N PHE A 343 17.76 -9.84 7.93
CA PHE A 343 16.47 -9.44 8.49
C PHE A 343 15.35 -10.26 7.84
N ASN A 344 14.56 -10.92 8.67
CA ASN A 344 13.46 -11.75 8.20
C ASN A 344 12.18 -11.43 8.98
N PRO A 345 11.28 -10.58 8.44
CA PRO A 345 10.02 -10.24 9.09
C PRO A 345 9.00 -11.38 9.12
N PHE A 346 9.25 -12.50 8.44
CA PHE A 346 8.46 -13.72 8.58
C PHE A 346 8.88 -14.60 9.76
N ALA A 347 10.11 -14.47 10.25
CA ALA A 347 10.58 -15.21 11.40
C ALA A 347 10.07 -14.60 12.71
N ASP A 348 10.19 -15.37 13.78
CA ASP A 348 9.90 -14.87 15.12
C ASP A 348 10.77 -13.65 15.49
N GLN A 349 10.21 -12.76 16.31
CA GLN A 349 10.88 -11.53 16.72
C GLN A 349 12.14 -11.82 17.55
N GLU A 350 12.14 -12.88 18.37
CA GLU A 350 13.32 -13.27 19.15
C GLU A 350 14.48 -13.69 18.24
N MET A 351 14.19 -14.29 17.07
CA MET A 351 15.21 -14.59 16.07
C MET A 351 15.83 -13.28 15.55
N ASN A 352 15.01 -12.32 15.12
CA ASN A 352 15.52 -11.04 14.61
C ASN A 352 16.31 -10.24 15.67
N ILE A 353 15.90 -10.29 16.94
CA ILE A 353 16.64 -9.67 18.06
C ILE A 353 18.01 -10.32 18.20
N ARG A 354 18.08 -11.66 18.23
CA ARG A 354 19.36 -12.38 18.31
C ARG A 354 20.29 -12.04 17.14
N VAL A 355 19.75 -11.96 15.93
CA VAL A 355 20.53 -11.57 14.75
C VAL A 355 21.00 -10.12 14.86
N HIS A 356 20.13 -9.20 15.28
CA HIS A 356 20.48 -7.80 15.50
C HIS A 356 21.63 -7.67 16.51
N ASP A 357 21.51 -8.36 17.64
CA ASP A 357 22.53 -8.35 18.69
C ASP A 357 23.86 -8.90 18.20
N LYS A 358 23.82 -10.05 17.50
CA LYS A 358 24.99 -10.69 16.91
C LYS A 358 25.70 -9.77 15.93
N LEU A 359 24.98 -9.19 14.95
CA LEU A 359 25.58 -8.31 13.94
C LEU A 359 26.16 -7.04 14.54
N GLY A 360 25.50 -6.45 15.55
CA GLY A 360 26.04 -5.30 16.26
C GLY A 360 27.38 -5.62 16.93
N VAL A 361 27.44 -6.74 17.66
CA VAL A 361 28.66 -7.19 18.36
C VAL A 361 29.77 -7.57 17.37
N GLU A 362 29.45 -8.23 16.26
CA GLU A 362 30.41 -8.53 15.20
C GLU A 362 30.98 -7.26 14.57
N SER A 363 30.14 -6.24 14.35
CA SER A 363 30.55 -4.95 13.77
C SER A 363 31.59 -4.23 14.64
N VAL A 364 31.33 -4.11 15.95
CA VAL A 364 32.28 -3.45 16.87
C VAL A 364 33.58 -4.26 17.01
N LYS A 365 33.51 -5.60 17.08
CA LYS A 365 34.70 -6.46 17.18
C LYS A 365 35.58 -6.34 15.95
N LYS A 366 35.00 -6.38 14.75
CA LYS A 366 35.70 -6.20 13.48
C LYS A 366 36.41 -4.84 13.41
N CYS A 367 35.80 -3.78 13.94
CA CYS A 367 36.45 -2.47 14.05
C CYS A 367 37.62 -2.53 15.04
N LEU A 368 37.40 -3.03 16.26
CA LEU A 368 38.42 -3.14 17.31
C LEU A 368 39.65 -3.97 16.91
N GLU A 369 39.47 -5.03 16.11
CA GLU A 369 40.57 -5.83 15.57
C GLU A 369 41.52 -5.02 14.68
N ARG A 370 41.00 -3.98 14.01
CA ARG A 370 41.73 -3.11 13.10
C ARG A 370 42.32 -1.88 13.76
N VAL A 371 41.83 -1.48 14.94
CA VAL A 371 42.37 -0.35 15.71
C VAL A 371 43.83 -0.60 16.10
N ARG A 372 44.68 0.37 15.78
CA ARG A 372 46.12 0.45 16.11
C ARG A 372 46.49 1.82 16.69
N VAL A 373 45.85 2.89 16.23
CA VAL A 373 46.10 4.27 16.64
C VAL A 373 44.79 5.01 16.95
N PRO A 374 44.78 6.13 17.70
CA PRO A 374 43.52 6.84 18.02
C PRO A 374 42.76 7.28 16.77
N GLU A 375 43.48 7.64 15.70
CA GLU A 375 42.93 8.08 14.41
C GLU A 375 42.05 7.02 13.72
N ASP A 376 42.16 5.75 14.13
CA ASP A 376 41.31 4.66 13.67
C ASP A 376 39.85 4.78 14.19
N TYR A 377 39.52 5.80 14.99
CA TYR A 377 38.14 6.12 15.38
C TYR A 377 37.20 6.23 14.16
N LYS A 378 37.73 6.67 13.01
CA LYS A 378 36.99 6.75 11.73
C LYS A 378 36.43 5.39 11.27
N LEU A 379 37.02 4.27 11.70
CA LEU A 379 36.49 2.93 11.40
C LEU A 379 35.08 2.75 11.98
N PHE A 380 34.86 3.21 13.22
CA PHE A 380 33.56 3.13 13.89
C PHE A 380 32.55 4.09 13.27
N LEU A 381 32.96 5.30 12.91
CA LEU A 381 32.09 6.27 12.23
C LEU A 381 31.63 5.77 10.85
N ASN A 382 32.54 5.16 10.10
CA ASN A 382 32.22 4.56 8.79
C ASN A 382 31.24 3.39 8.93
N GLU A 383 31.45 2.53 9.94
CA GLU A 383 30.51 1.42 10.23
C GLU A 383 29.15 1.95 10.70
N ALA A 384 29.13 2.96 11.57
CA ALA A 384 27.90 3.62 12.02
C ALA A 384 27.14 4.25 10.85
N ALA A 385 27.84 4.89 9.90
CA ALA A 385 27.26 5.42 8.69
C ALA A 385 26.69 4.32 7.77
N ALA A 386 27.42 3.20 7.61
CA ALA A 386 26.94 2.05 6.84
C ALA A 386 25.67 1.44 7.46
N GLN A 387 25.62 1.31 8.79
CA GLN A 387 24.40 0.89 9.50
C GLN A 387 23.26 1.91 9.32
N GLY A 388 23.55 3.21 9.41
CA GLY A 388 22.57 4.27 9.13
C GLY A 388 21.99 4.19 7.73
N ALA A 389 22.82 3.94 6.72
CA ALA A 389 22.38 3.74 5.34
C ALA A 389 21.42 2.54 5.19
N LYS A 390 21.74 1.41 5.83
CA LYS A 390 20.85 0.22 5.86
C LYS A 390 19.52 0.50 6.55
N LEU A 391 19.53 1.25 7.66
CA LEU A 391 18.31 1.64 8.36
C LEU A 391 17.43 2.56 7.49
N MET A 392 18.05 3.47 6.73
CA MET A 392 17.34 4.33 5.76
C MET A 392 16.74 3.54 4.59
N THR A 393 17.28 2.35 4.26
CA THR A 393 16.65 1.43 3.31
C THR A 393 15.57 0.56 3.94
N GLY A 394 15.29 0.71 5.24
CA GLY A 394 14.27 -0.05 5.98
C GLY A 394 14.78 -1.34 6.62
N ASN A 395 16.10 -1.60 6.64
CA ASN A 395 16.68 -2.76 7.30
C ASN A 395 17.14 -2.40 8.74
N PRO A 396 16.44 -2.88 9.79
CA PRO A 396 16.74 -2.53 11.17
C PRO A 396 17.84 -3.38 11.84
N VAL A 397 18.22 -4.51 11.26
CA VAL A 397 19.09 -5.50 11.92
C VAL A 397 20.53 -4.99 11.99
N GLY A 398 21.14 -5.14 13.17
CA GLY A 398 22.52 -4.74 13.43
C GLY A 398 22.72 -3.23 13.61
N TRP A 399 21.67 -2.41 13.57
CA TRP A 399 21.80 -0.97 13.81
C TRP A 399 22.14 -0.68 15.27
N THR A 400 23.38 -0.31 15.53
CA THR A 400 23.90 0.11 16.85
C THR A 400 24.81 1.34 16.70
N ALA A 401 24.50 2.16 15.69
CA ALA A 401 25.31 3.30 15.28
C ALA A 401 25.58 4.29 16.43
N HIS A 402 24.59 4.51 17.31
CA HIS A 402 24.76 5.38 18.49
C HIS A 402 25.85 4.86 19.44
N ALA A 403 25.92 3.55 19.66
CA ALA A 403 26.93 2.92 20.49
C ALA A 403 28.31 2.94 19.81
N LEU A 404 28.37 2.77 18.49
CA LEU A 404 29.62 2.90 17.72
C LEU A 404 30.19 4.32 17.77
N ILE A 405 29.34 5.36 17.71
CA ILE A 405 29.77 6.75 17.87
C ILE A 405 30.35 6.97 19.28
N ALA A 406 29.71 6.45 20.33
CA ALA A 406 30.25 6.57 21.68
C ALA A 406 31.63 5.91 21.84
N VAL A 407 31.85 4.76 21.18
CA VAL A 407 33.18 4.13 21.13
C VAL A 407 34.19 4.98 20.36
N SER A 408 33.76 5.58 19.24
CA SER A 408 34.59 6.51 18.46
C SER A 408 35.04 7.70 19.31
N ASP A 409 34.11 8.34 20.01
CA ASP A 409 34.37 9.51 20.86
C ASP A 409 35.38 9.17 21.96
N GLU A 410 35.27 7.99 22.58
CA GLU A 410 36.25 7.54 23.58
C GLU A 410 37.63 7.25 22.97
N LEU A 411 37.68 6.58 21.82
CA LEU A 411 38.95 6.25 21.16
C LEU A 411 39.72 7.50 20.74
N MET A 412 39.04 8.58 20.38
CA MET A 412 39.68 9.87 20.09
C MET A 412 40.46 10.45 21.28
N LEU A 413 40.10 10.08 22.51
CA LEU A 413 40.75 10.53 23.75
C LEU A 413 41.79 9.54 24.27
N ALA A 414 41.98 8.41 23.61
CA ALA A 414 42.88 7.34 24.03
C ALA A 414 44.36 7.72 23.90
N ASP A 415 45.18 7.32 24.88
CA ASP A 415 46.64 7.36 24.75
C ASP A 415 47.12 6.29 23.75
N PRO A 416 47.82 6.67 22.66
CA PRO A 416 48.38 5.74 21.68
C PRO A 416 49.13 4.55 22.29
N LYS A 417 49.82 4.75 23.43
CA LYS A 417 50.63 3.72 24.08
C LYS A 417 49.81 2.61 24.73
N THR A 418 48.54 2.86 25.03
CA THR A 418 47.69 1.95 25.80
C THR A 418 46.52 1.37 25.00
N ILE A 419 46.41 1.68 23.71
CA ILE A 419 45.28 1.30 22.85
C ILE A 419 44.91 -0.18 22.94
N ASN A 420 45.91 -1.07 22.91
CA ASN A 420 45.63 -2.52 23.00
C ASN A 420 45.01 -2.92 24.34
N GLN A 421 45.39 -2.27 25.44
CA GLN A 421 44.81 -2.48 26.76
C GLN A 421 43.42 -1.83 26.87
N GLN A 422 43.17 -0.76 26.11
CA GLN A 422 41.90 -0.05 26.11
C GLN A 422 40.79 -0.73 25.30
N LYS A 423 41.10 -1.70 24.42
CA LYS A 423 40.07 -2.41 23.62
C LYS A 423 38.95 -3.02 24.48
N THR A 424 39.29 -3.57 25.64
CA THR A 424 38.31 -4.11 26.60
C THR A 424 37.39 -3.02 27.15
N ARG A 425 37.95 -1.84 27.46
CA ARG A 425 37.17 -0.66 27.90
C ARG A 425 36.25 -0.16 26.79
N LEU A 426 36.74 -0.06 25.56
CA LEU A 426 35.94 0.35 24.40
C LEU A 426 34.76 -0.61 24.15
N LEU A 427 34.99 -1.92 24.24
CA LEU A 427 33.91 -2.91 24.15
C LEU A 427 32.90 -2.76 25.30
N SER A 428 33.36 -2.49 26.53
CA SER A 428 32.45 -2.24 27.66
C SER A 428 31.58 -0.99 27.44
N ILE A 429 32.12 0.07 26.84
CA ILE A 429 31.34 1.28 26.50
C ILE A 429 30.27 0.92 25.48
N TYR A 430 30.62 0.16 24.45
CA TYR A 430 29.66 -0.31 23.47
C TYR A 430 28.50 -1.07 24.11
N GLU A 431 28.78 -2.06 24.96
CA GLU A 431 27.74 -2.87 25.61
C GLU A 431 26.85 -2.04 26.56
N GLN A 432 27.39 -0.99 27.19
CA GLN A 432 26.61 -0.05 28.01
C GLN A 432 25.71 0.87 27.18
N GLN A 433 26.16 1.32 26.01
CA GLN A 433 25.42 2.27 25.17
C GLN A 433 24.40 1.56 24.25
N LYS A 434 24.68 0.34 23.81
CA LYS A 434 23.81 -0.45 22.94
C LYS A 434 22.34 -0.49 23.41
N PRO A 435 21.99 -0.83 24.66
CA PRO A 435 20.59 -0.97 25.09
C PRO A 435 19.81 0.35 25.19
N ARG A 436 20.45 1.52 24.97
CA ARG A 436 19.76 2.82 25.02
C ARG A 436 18.71 3.05 23.94
N VAL A 437 18.74 2.26 22.87
CA VAL A 437 17.70 2.28 21.84
C VAL A 437 17.17 0.86 21.71
N GLY A 438 15.90 0.65 22.06
CA GLY A 438 15.30 -0.68 22.01
C GLY A 438 15.09 -1.18 20.58
N TRP A 439 15.18 -2.49 20.39
CA TRP A 439 14.89 -3.14 19.10
C TRP A 439 13.54 -2.72 18.50
N GLU A 440 12.50 -2.64 19.34
CA GLU A 440 11.16 -2.25 18.89
C GLU A 440 11.13 -0.84 18.31
N SER A 441 11.87 0.10 18.89
CA SER A 441 11.99 1.47 18.40
C SER A 441 12.73 1.52 17.06
N ILE A 442 13.82 0.77 16.91
CA ILE A 442 14.57 0.67 15.65
C ILE A 442 13.68 0.09 14.54
N ARG A 443 12.96 -1.00 14.85
CA ARG A 443 12.03 -1.64 13.90
C ARG A 443 10.89 -0.72 13.51
N ASN A 444 10.29 -0.01 14.47
CA ASN A 444 9.19 0.91 14.19
C ASN A 444 9.66 2.13 13.39
N PHE A 445 10.88 2.61 13.65
CA PHE A 445 11.52 3.62 12.82
C PHE A 445 11.74 3.11 11.39
N ALA A 446 12.31 1.91 11.21
CA ALA A 446 12.49 1.30 9.89
C ALA A 446 11.17 1.14 9.12
N ARG A 447 10.11 0.68 9.80
CA ARG A 447 8.75 0.60 9.23
C ARG A 447 8.18 1.95 8.87
N TYR A 448 8.44 2.98 9.66
CA TYR A 448 8.05 4.35 9.32
C TYR A 448 8.75 4.80 8.03
N ILE A 449 10.08 4.64 7.96
CA ILE A 449 10.86 4.96 6.75
C ILE A 449 10.32 4.21 5.52
N PHE A 450 10.08 2.90 5.64
CA PHE A 450 9.46 2.08 4.60
C PHE A 450 8.12 2.67 4.12
N ARG A 451 7.21 3.04 5.03
CA ARG A 451 5.91 3.63 4.66
C ARG A 451 6.08 4.95 3.90
N GLN A 452 7.02 5.79 4.32
CA GLN A 452 7.28 7.08 3.68
C GLN A 452 7.89 6.89 2.28
N ARG A 453 8.80 5.92 2.10
CA ARG A 453 9.32 5.52 0.78
C ARG A 453 8.20 5.02 -0.12
N ARG A 454 7.30 4.16 0.41
CA ARG A 454 6.15 3.65 -0.33
C ARG A 454 5.19 4.76 -0.75
N GLU A 455 5.09 5.85 0.00
CA GLU A 455 4.34 7.05 -0.40
C GLU A 455 5.04 7.88 -1.49
N GLY A 456 6.29 7.54 -1.85
CA GLY A 456 7.11 8.28 -2.82
C GLY A 456 7.88 9.44 -2.22
N ARG A 457 8.02 9.50 -0.88
CA ARG A 457 8.85 10.53 -0.25
C ARG A 457 10.32 10.14 -0.34
N LEU A 458 11.14 11.12 -0.69
CA LEU A 458 12.59 10.99 -0.62
C LEU A 458 13.02 10.96 0.85
N ILE A 459 13.76 9.93 1.23
CA ILE A 459 14.31 9.81 2.58
C ILE A 459 15.72 10.39 2.56
N SER A 460 15.85 11.61 3.10
CA SER A 460 17.12 12.30 3.31
C SER A 460 17.42 12.43 4.81
N GLN A 461 18.61 12.92 5.15
CA GLN A 461 18.93 13.28 6.54
C GLN A 461 18.02 14.41 7.05
N ASP A 462 17.71 15.41 6.22
CA ASP A 462 16.76 16.48 6.56
C ASP A 462 15.37 15.92 6.86
N PHE A 463 14.94 14.91 6.10
CA PHE A 463 13.68 14.21 6.37
C PHE A 463 13.71 13.57 7.77
N ILE A 464 14.81 12.90 8.13
CA ILE A 464 14.97 12.28 9.46
C ILE A 464 14.96 13.35 10.57
N ALA A 465 15.67 14.47 10.36
CA ALA A 465 15.71 15.57 11.32
C ALA A 465 14.32 16.17 11.59
N ALA A 466 13.43 16.18 10.58
CA ALA A 466 12.06 16.68 10.69
C ALA A 466 11.08 15.71 11.39
N ILE A 467 11.48 14.46 11.68
CA ILE A 467 10.62 13.50 12.38
C ILE A 467 10.41 13.98 13.84
N PRO A 468 9.16 14.06 14.34
CA PRO A 468 8.92 14.46 15.73
C PRO A 468 9.50 13.48 16.76
N ASP A 469 10.07 14.00 17.83
CA ASP A 469 10.64 13.24 18.95
C ASP A 469 9.53 12.68 19.85
N LYS A 470 8.85 11.63 19.38
CA LYS A 470 7.76 11.00 20.14
C LYS A 470 8.26 10.16 21.32
N THR A 471 9.50 9.69 21.27
CA THR A 471 10.15 8.89 22.32
C THR A 471 11.63 9.26 22.40
N GLU A 472 12.26 8.96 23.54
CA GLU A 472 13.71 9.16 23.75
C GLU A 472 14.53 8.40 22.69
N ASP A 473 14.16 7.15 22.40
CA ASP A 473 14.80 6.32 21.37
C ASP A 473 14.84 7.00 19.98
N ILE A 474 13.74 7.65 19.57
CA ILE A 474 13.70 8.37 18.29
C ILE A 474 14.62 9.59 18.30
N ALA A 475 14.68 10.31 19.43
CA ALA A 475 15.59 11.43 19.59
C ALA A 475 17.06 10.97 19.48
N ILE A 476 17.41 9.82 20.08
CA ILE A 476 18.76 9.22 19.97
C ILE A 476 19.07 8.82 18.52
N ILE A 477 18.12 8.20 17.80
CA ILE A 477 18.30 7.85 16.38
C ILE A 477 18.59 9.11 15.55
N LYS A 478 17.77 10.17 15.70
CA LYS A 478 17.96 11.42 14.96
C LYS A 478 19.31 12.09 15.27
N GLU A 479 19.65 12.16 16.55
CA GLU A 479 20.91 12.71 17.03
C GLU A 479 22.11 11.95 16.45
N THR A 480 21.99 10.62 16.34
CA THR A 480 23.01 9.77 15.71
C THR A 480 23.23 10.15 14.25
N PHE A 481 22.15 10.34 13.47
CA PHE A 481 22.26 10.78 12.07
C PHE A 481 22.87 12.18 11.96
N ARG A 482 22.46 13.12 12.83
CA ARG A 482 23.00 14.49 12.88
C ARG A 482 24.50 14.49 13.15
N LYS A 483 24.94 13.79 14.20
CA LYS A 483 26.36 13.68 14.57
C LYS A 483 27.22 13.11 13.43
N LEU A 484 26.74 12.08 12.75
CA LEU A 484 27.46 11.51 11.60
C LEU A 484 27.63 12.54 10.48
N GLN A 485 26.55 13.24 10.11
CA GLN A 485 26.57 14.27 9.09
C GLN A 485 27.58 15.38 9.42
N GLU A 486 27.53 15.93 10.64
CA GLU A 486 28.44 16.98 11.09
C GLU A 486 29.90 16.52 11.11
N THR A 487 30.14 15.29 11.57
CA THR A 487 31.49 14.74 11.66
C THR A 487 32.10 14.52 10.27
N PHE A 488 31.35 13.97 9.31
CA PHE A 488 31.84 13.81 7.94
C PHE A 488 32.05 15.15 7.23
N ALA A 489 31.14 16.11 7.40
CA ALA A 489 31.32 17.46 6.86
C ALA A 489 32.61 18.13 7.39
N ALA A 490 32.89 18.00 8.69
CA ALA A 490 34.12 18.51 9.29
C ALA A 490 35.38 17.80 8.77
N LEU A 491 35.32 16.50 8.51
CA LEU A 491 36.43 15.73 7.93
C LEU A 491 36.71 16.13 6.48
N GLU A 492 35.66 16.35 5.67
CA GLU A 492 35.79 16.82 4.29
C GLU A 492 36.42 18.22 4.23
N GLN A 493 35.98 19.14 5.10
CA GLN A 493 36.57 20.48 5.19
C GLN A 493 38.07 20.43 5.52
N LYS A 494 38.48 19.60 6.50
CA LYS A 494 39.90 19.40 6.82
C LYS A 494 40.70 18.84 5.65
N SER A 495 40.16 17.86 4.92
CA SER A 495 40.84 17.32 3.74
C SER A 495 40.99 18.34 2.61
N ASN A 496 40.04 19.27 2.47
CA ASN A 496 40.12 20.32 1.47
C ASN A 496 41.13 21.41 1.86
N THR A 497 41.27 21.73 3.15
CA THR A 497 42.31 22.67 3.62
C THR A 497 43.71 22.06 3.48
N ASP A 498 43.88 20.77 3.81
CA ASP A 498 45.18 20.11 3.73
C ASP A 498 45.64 19.87 2.28
N ASN A 499 44.70 19.65 1.36
CA ASN A 499 44.98 19.50 -0.08
C ASN A 499 45.10 20.84 -0.84
N GLN A 500 44.72 21.98 -0.24
CA GLN A 500 45.01 23.29 -0.84
C GLN A 500 46.52 23.65 -0.74
N ASP A 501 47.26 22.98 0.14
CA ASP A 501 48.73 23.09 0.20
C ASP A 501 49.48 22.03 -0.64
N THR A 502 48.79 21.03 -1.19
CA THR A 502 49.37 20.05 -2.12
C THR A 502 48.39 19.64 -3.21
N SER A 503 48.58 20.18 -4.42
CA SER A 503 47.71 19.93 -5.59
C SER A 503 47.57 18.44 -5.94
N GLY A 504 46.36 17.86 -5.74
CA GLY A 504 46.01 16.52 -6.24
C GLY A 504 44.59 16.05 -5.86
N ASN A 505 43.63 16.22 -6.79
CA ASN A 505 42.19 15.93 -6.63
C ASN A 505 41.85 14.46 -6.27
N PHE A 506 41.11 14.25 -5.17
CA PHE A 506 40.30 13.04 -4.91
C PHE A 506 38.92 13.43 -4.36
N SER A 507 37.89 13.38 -5.20
CA SER A 507 36.48 13.48 -4.78
C SER A 507 35.67 12.40 -5.49
N ARG A 508 35.30 11.34 -4.76
CA ARG A 508 34.21 10.41 -5.08
C ARG A 508 33.61 9.87 -3.79
N PHE A 509 32.60 10.58 -3.27
CA PHE A 509 31.55 9.93 -2.49
C PHE A 509 30.39 9.56 -3.43
N VAL A 510 29.76 8.43 -3.11
CA VAL A 510 28.76 7.74 -3.91
C VAL A 510 27.58 8.68 -4.22
N SER A 511 27.41 8.97 -5.51
CA SER A 511 26.27 9.68 -6.06
C SER A 511 24.96 8.92 -5.75
N PRO A 512 23.88 9.60 -5.34
CA PRO A 512 22.57 8.97 -5.08
C PRO A 512 21.86 8.38 -6.32
N ASN A 513 22.47 8.39 -7.50
CA ASN A 513 21.83 8.04 -8.78
C ASN A 513 21.96 6.56 -9.22
N SER A 514 22.23 5.62 -8.31
CA SER A 514 22.31 4.18 -8.64
C SER A 514 21.06 3.38 -8.27
N ILE A 515 19.87 3.97 -8.42
CA ILE A 515 18.61 3.23 -8.52
C ILE A 515 17.90 3.76 -9.77
N LYS A 516 18.00 3.00 -10.86
CA LYS A 516 17.16 3.12 -12.05
C LYS A 516 16.27 1.90 -12.14
#